data_AF-A0A520IRN3-F1
#
_entry.id   AF-A0A520IRN3-F1
#
_cell.length_a   1.000
_cell.length_b   1.000
_cell.length_c   1.000
_cell.angle_alpha   90.00
_cell.angle_beta   90.00
_cell.angle_gamma   90.00
#
_symmetry.space_group_name_H-M   'P 1'
#
loop_
_entity.id
_entity.type
_entity.pdbx_description
1 polymer ?
#
loop_
_entity_poly.entity_id
_entity_poly.type
_entity_poly.pdbx_seq_one_letter_code
_entity_poly.pdbx_strand_id
1 'polypeptide(L)'
;MLSKLNHKVFNGISYLFMFLWLYTVSHKLIGFGEFRWALFNQPLPHWLSVTLLFFLPFVELAAVLLLAFGRYRYIGMLLSLSLMLAFTAYVGLVLTDSFDRVPCACAGILEKMDWSSHLAFNLILLALSLLAIFFHLRERRSGSR
;
A
#
# COMPACT_ATOMS: atom_id res chain seq x y z
N MET A 1 23.92 -13.52 15.31
CA MET A 1 23.66 -12.06 15.35
C MET A 1 22.83 -11.58 14.14
N LEU A 2 23.22 -11.93 12.90
CA LEU A 2 22.55 -11.49 11.67
C LEU A 2 21.08 -11.94 11.52
N SER A 3 20.71 -13.17 11.91
CA SER A 3 19.29 -13.59 11.86
C SER A 3 18.39 -12.76 12.78
N LYS A 4 18.82 -12.50 14.03
CA LYS A 4 18.09 -11.62 14.96
C LYS A 4 17.89 -10.21 14.40
N LEU A 5 18.86 -9.69 13.63
CA LEU A 5 18.74 -8.39 12.97
C LEU A 5 17.73 -8.44 11.81
N ASN A 6 17.83 -9.44 10.92
CA ASN A 6 16.90 -9.63 9.80
C ASN A 6 15.44 -9.75 10.28
N HIS A 7 15.21 -10.52 11.34
CA HIS A 7 13.89 -10.69 11.94
C HIS A 7 13.33 -9.38 12.50
N LYS A 8 14.16 -8.58 13.19
CA LYS A 8 13.78 -7.27 13.71
C LYS A 8 13.42 -6.29 12.58
N VAL A 9 14.23 -6.26 11.51
CA VAL A 9 13.96 -5.41 10.33
C VAL A 9 12.64 -5.79 9.68
N PHE A 10 12.40 -7.08 9.43
CA PHE A 10 11.14 -7.57 8.85
C PHE A 10 9.92 -7.18 9.69
N ASN A 11 9.97 -7.38 11.02
CA ASN A 11 8.86 -7.00 11.90
C ASN A 11 8.67 -5.48 11.96
N GLY A 12 9.75 -4.70 12.03
CA GLY A 12 9.67 -3.24 12.03
C GLY A 12 8.97 -2.69 10.80
N ILE A 13 9.36 -3.16 9.61
CA ILE A 13 8.71 -2.78 8.35
C ILE A 13 7.26 -3.29 8.31
N SER A 14 6.98 -4.49 8.83
CA SER A 14 5.61 -5.01 8.91
C SER A 14 4.69 -4.14 9.76
N TYR A 15 5.17 -3.62 10.88
CA TYR A 15 4.39 -2.71 11.71
C TYR A 15 4.17 -1.36 11.03
N LEU A 16 5.18 -0.82 10.33
CA LEU A 16 5.02 0.38 9.50
C LEU A 16 3.88 0.22 8.49
N PHE A 17 3.87 -0.89 7.74
CA PHE A 17 2.81 -1.18 6.78
C PHE A 17 1.46 -1.41 7.44
N MET A 18 1.43 -2.07 8.59
CA MET A 18 0.19 -2.27 9.36
C MET A 18 -0.44 -0.93 9.74
N PHE A 19 0.37 0.03 10.24
CA PHE A 19 -0.11 1.37 10.57
C PHE A 19 -0.56 2.16 9.33
N LEU A 20 0.20 2.06 8.23
CA LEU A 20 -0.17 2.67 6.96
C LEU A 20 -1.55 2.18 6.50
N TRP A 21 -1.75 0.86 6.42
CA TRP A 21 -3.02 0.30 5.96
C TRP A 21 -4.17 0.63 6.90
N LEU A 22 -3.93 0.55 8.22
CA LEU A 22 -4.92 0.94 9.21
C LEU A 22 -5.35 2.39 9.06
N TYR A 23 -4.39 3.30 8.84
CA TYR A 23 -4.68 4.70 8.55
C TYR A 23 -5.51 4.86 7.27
N THR A 24 -5.08 4.22 6.18
CA THR A 24 -5.75 4.35 4.87
C THR A 24 -7.17 3.80 4.87
N VAL A 25 -7.43 2.66 5.51
CA VAL A 25 -8.76 2.06 5.56
C VAL A 25 -9.67 2.84 6.51
N SER A 26 -9.15 3.30 7.65
CA SER A 26 -9.93 4.11 8.59
C SER A 26 -10.41 5.40 7.95
N HIS A 27 -9.54 6.08 7.20
CA HIS A 27 -9.92 7.31 6.49
C HIS A 27 -11.01 7.06 5.43
N LYS A 28 -10.94 5.93 4.71
CA LYS A 28 -11.96 5.56 3.71
C LYS A 28 -13.31 5.17 4.34
N LEU A 29 -13.29 4.49 5.49
CA LEU A 29 -14.52 4.06 6.16
C LEU A 29 -15.22 5.22 6.89
N ILE A 30 -14.45 6.11 7.52
CA ILE A 30 -15.00 7.29 8.22
C ILE A 30 -15.49 8.32 7.18
N GLY A 31 -14.66 8.64 6.18
CA GLY A 31 -14.99 9.58 5.10
C GLY A 31 -15.42 8.86 3.82
N PHE A 32 -16.42 7.96 3.93
CA PHE A 32 -16.82 7.13 2.78
C PHE A 32 -17.40 7.95 1.62
N GLY A 33 -18.09 9.06 1.91
CA GLY A 33 -18.63 9.97 0.89
C GLY A 33 -17.53 10.65 0.07
N GLU A 34 -16.48 11.10 0.75
CA GLU A 34 -15.32 11.80 0.25
C GLU A 34 -14.43 10.84 -0.54
N PHE A 35 -14.22 9.62 -0.01
CA PHE A 35 -13.56 8.55 -0.73
C PHE A 35 -14.30 8.21 -2.03
N ARG A 36 -15.63 8.03 -1.96
CA ARG A 36 -16.46 7.81 -3.15
C ARG A 36 -16.29 8.95 -4.15
N TRP A 37 -16.49 10.19 -3.72
CA TRP A 37 -16.37 11.35 -4.60
C TRP A 37 -14.98 11.43 -5.27
N ALA A 38 -13.91 11.28 -4.49
CA ALA A 38 -12.54 11.32 -4.99
C ALA A 38 -12.25 10.18 -5.97
N LEU A 39 -12.77 8.97 -5.72
CA LEU A 39 -12.57 7.80 -6.58
C LEU A 39 -13.30 7.92 -7.92
N PHE A 40 -14.51 8.47 -7.93
CA PHE A 40 -15.29 8.69 -9.16
C PHE A 40 -14.77 9.88 -10.00
N ASN A 41 -13.98 10.77 -9.40
CA ASN A 41 -13.28 11.83 -10.13
C ASN A 41 -11.94 11.40 -10.73
N GLN A 42 -11.44 10.20 -10.40
CA GLN A 42 -10.28 9.64 -11.08
C GLN A 42 -10.63 9.33 -12.56
N PRO A 43 -9.65 9.36 -13.48
CA PRO A 43 -9.84 8.98 -14.88
C PRO A 43 -9.92 7.44 -15.03
N LEU A 44 -10.84 6.82 -14.28
CA LEU A 44 -11.07 5.37 -14.29
C LEU A 44 -12.42 5.05 -14.94
N PRO A 45 -12.55 3.90 -15.62
CA PRO A 45 -13.84 3.42 -16.07
C PRO A 45 -14.82 3.28 -14.90
N HIS A 46 -16.09 3.64 -15.13
CA HIS A 46 -17.11 3.63 -14.08
C HIS A 46 -17.21 2.28 -13.33
N TRP A 47 -17.15 1.16 -14.07
CA TRP A 47 -17.20 -0.19 -13.49
C TRP A 47 -16.02 -0.46 -12.54
N LEU A 48 -14.84 0.10 -12.85
CA LEU A 48 -13.64 -0.05 -12.03
C LEU A 48 -13.75 0.80 -10.76
N SER A 49 -14.23 2.04 -10.87
CA SER A 49 -14.50 2.89 -9.70
C SER A 49 -15.51 2.26 -8.73
N VAL A 50 -16.58 1.64 -9.25
CA VAL A 50 -17.55 0.89 -8.42
C VAL A 50 -16.89 -0.30 -7.74
N THR A 51 -16.06 -1.05 -8.47
CA THR A 51 -15.34 -2.21 -7.91
C THR A 51 -14.39 -1.78 -6.80
N LEU A 52 -13.56 -0.76 -7.05
CA LEU A 52 -12.58 -0.24 -6.10
C LEU A 52 -13.23 0.40 -4.86
N LEU A 53 -14.42 0.99 -4.98
CA LEU A 53 -15.15 1.58 -3.86
C LEU A 53 -15.38 0.57 -2.73
N PHE A 54 -15.68 -0.68 -3.06
CA PHE A 54 -15.93 -1.74 -2.07
C PHE A 54 -14.72 -2.63 -1.84
N PHE A 55 -14.01 -2.98 -2.92
CA PHE A 55 -12.92 -3.93 -2.83
C PHE A 55 -11.68 -3.34 -2.17
N LEU A 56 -11.36 -2.07 -2.43
CA LEU A 56 -10.13 -1.46 -1.92
C LEU A 56 -10.11 -1.38 -0.39
N PRO A 57 -11.15 -0.88 0.31
CA PRO A 57 -11.18 -0.90 1.77
C PRO A 57 -11.11 -2.32 2.35
N PHE A 58 -11.74 -3.30 1.69
CA PHE A 58 -11.72 -4.69 2.12
C PHE A 58 -10.31 -5.30 2.05
N VAL A 59 -9.59 -5.07 0.94
CA VAL A 59 -8.22 -5.56 0.78
C VAL A 59 -7.25 -4.86 1.73
N GLU A 60 -7.42 -3.57 1.97
CA GLU A 60 -6.62 -2.82 2.95
C GLU A 60 -6.85 -3.36 4.38
N LEU A 61 -8.10 -3.63 4.75
CA LEU A 61 -8.42 -4.26 6.03
C LEU A 61 -7.81 -5.67 6.14
N ALA A 62 -7.88 -6.47 5.07
CA ALA A 62 -7.24 -7.77 5.02
C ALA A 62 -5.72 -7.67 5.22
N ALA A 63 -5.07 -6.67 4.62
CA ALA A 63 -3.65 -6.41 4.82
C ALA A 63 -3.32 -6.11 6.29
N VAL A 64 -4.12 -5.27 6.97
CA VAL A 64 -3.97 -5.00 8.41
C VAL A 64 -4.04 -6.29 9.22
N LEU A 65 -5.08 -7.11 9.00
CA LEU A 65 -5.27 -8.36 9.74
C LEU A 65 -4.11 -9.33 9.50
N LEU A 66 -3.71 -9.53 8.25
CA LEU A 66 -2.59 -10.43 7.91
C LEU A 66 -1.27 -9.98 8.54
N LEU A 67 -0.99 -8.67 8.60
CA LEU A 67 0.22 -8.12 9.22
C LEU A 67 0.18 -8.18 10.76
N ALA A 68 -1.01 -8.08 11.36
CA ALA A 68 -1.18 -8.16 12.81
C ALA A 68 -0.80 -9.55 13.35
N PHE A 69 -1.18 -10.63 12.65
CA PHE A 69 -0.90 -11.99 13.08
C PHE A 69 0.47 -12.49 12.59
N GLY A 70 1.38 -12.79 13.53
CA GLY A 70 2.77 -13.19 13.20
C GLY A 70 2.89 -14.37 12.22
N ARG A 71 1.94 -15.33 12.26
CA ARG A 71 1.88 -16.47 11.33
C ARG A 71 1.61 -16.04 9.87
N TYR A 72 0.83 -14.98 9.67
CA TYR A 72 0.38 -14.53 8.34
C TYR A 72 1.13 -13.28 7.85
N ARG A 73 2.02 -12.72 8.67
CA ARG A 73 2.72 -11.47 8.40
C ARG A 73 3.49 -11.45 7.07
N TYR A 74 4.08 -12.57 6.67
CA TYR A 74 4.72 -12.68 5.36
C TYR A 74 3.72 -12.55 4.21
N ILE A 75 2.54 -13.16 4.31
CA ILE A 75 1.46 -13.04 3.32
C ILE A 75 0.94 -11.59 3.30
N GLY A 76 0.76 -10.97 4.46
CA GLY A 76 0.39 -9.55 4.56
C GLY A 76 1.42 -8.63 3.92
N MET A 77 2.72 -8.93 4.04
CA MET A 77 3.79 -8.18 3.38
C MET A 77 3.77 -8.36 1.86
N LEU A 78 3.50 -9.58 1.35
CA LEU A 78 3.32 -9.81 -0.08
C LEU A 78 2.12 -9.05 -0.64
N LEU A 79 0.98 -9.06 0.07
CA LEU A 79 -0.19 -8.28 -0.31
C LEU A 79 0.13 -6.77 -0.32
N SER A 80 0.88 -6.29 0.68
CA SER A 80 1.31 -4.90 0.77
C SER A 80 2.22 -4.50 -0.40
N LEU A 81 3.15 -5.36 -0.80
CA LEU A 81 3.99 -5.18 -1.99
C LEU A 81 3.12 -5.05 -3.25
N SER A 82 2.16 -5.95 -3.43
CA SER A 82 1.26 -5.92 -4.60
C SER A 82 0.41 -4.66 -4.65
N LEU A 83 -0.15 -4.21 -3.52
CA LEU A 83 -0.90 -2.97 -3.43
C LEU A 83 -0.02 -1.74 -3.71
N MET A 84 1.18 -1.68 -3.12
CA MET A 84 2.13 -0.59 -3.37
C MET A 84 2.56 -0.54 -4.83
N LEU A 85 2.79 -1.69 -5.46
CA LEU A 85 3.11 -1.74 -6.89
C LEU A 85 1.96 -1.18 -7.73
N ALA A 86 0.72 -1.58 -7.45
CA ALA A 86 -0.46 -1.08 -8.16
C ALA A 86 -0.65 0.43 -7.98
N PHE A 87 -0.54 0.94 -6.75
CA PHE A 87 -0.64 2.38 -6.49
C PHE A 87 0.52 3.17 -7.11
N THR A 88 1.74 2.64 -7.08
CA THR A 88 2.91 3.27 -7.72
C THR A 88 2.72 3.36 -9.23
N ALA A 89 2.28 2.26 -9.86
CA ALA A 89 2.01 2.22 -11.30
C ALA A 89 0.91 3.23 -11.67
N TYR A 90 -0.17 3.30 -10.90
CA TYR A 90 -1.23 4.28 -11.12
C TYR A 90 -0.72 5.72 -11.07
N VAL A 91 0.01 6.09 -10.00
CA VAL A 91 0.57 7.45 -9.86
C VAL A 91 1.57 7.76 -10.99
N GLY A 92 2.38 6.78 -11.41
CA GLY A 92 3.29 6.93 -12.55
C GLY A 92 2.55 7.20 -13.87
N LEU A 93 1.41 6.53 -14.10
CA LEU A 93 0.55 6.81 -15.27
C LEU A 93 -0.04 8.22 -15.21
N VAL A 94 -0.43 8.69 -14.03
CA VAL A 94 -0.94 10.07 -13.85
C VAL A 94 0.13 11.10 -14.19
N LEU A 95 1.39 10.89 -13.81
CA LEU A 95 2.50 11.83 -14.06
C LEU A 95 3.06 11.81 -15.48
N THR A 96 2.72 10.80 -16.29
CA THR A 96 3.17 10.71 -17.69
C THR A 96 2.23 11.42 -18.66
N ASP A 97 1.31 12.25 -18.14
CA ASP A 97 0.24 12.91 -18.91
C ASP A 97 -0.55 11.93 -19.79
N SER A 98 -0.66 10.67 -19.34
CA SER A 98 -1.41 9.62 -20.05
C SER A 98 -2.93 9.85 -20.01
N PHE A 99 -3.40 10.93 -19.36
CA PHE A 99 -4.81 11.27 -19.18
C PHE A 99 -5.09 12.72 -19.60
N ASP A 100 -6.24 12.96 -20.24
CA ASP A 100 -6.66 14.28 -20.71
C ASP A 100 -6.87 15.32 -19.59
N ARG A 101 -6.89 14.88 -18.33
CA ARG A 101 -7.03 15.74 -17.14
C ARG A 101 -6.20 15.21 -15.97
N VAL A 102 -5.61 16.13 -15.21
CA VAL A 102 -4.99 15.80 -13.92
C VAL A 102 -6.09 15.45 -12.92
N PRO A 103 -6.10 14.23 -12.32
CA PRO A 103 -7.10 13.87 -11.34
C PRO A 103 -6.97 14.73 -10.07
N CYS A 104 -8.08 14.91 -9.36
CA CYS A 104 -8.01 15.41 -7.99
C CYS A 104 -7.28 14.40 -7.10
N ALA A 105 -6.52 14.90 -6.12
CA ALA A 105 -5.86 14.03 -5.16
C ALA A 105 -6.87 13.15 -4.40
N CYS A 106 -6.49 11.92 -4.08
CA CYS A 106 -7.34 11.00 -3.32
C CYS A 106 -7.53 11.50 -1.87
N ALA A 107 -8.72 11.31 -1.31
CA ALA A 107 -9.08 11.77 0.04
C ALA A 107 -8.10 11.26 1.13
N GLY A 108 -7.70 12.14 2.07
CA GLY A 108 -6.83 11.83 3.22
C GLY A 108 -5.61 12.72 3.33
N ILE A 109 -4.55 12.27 4.04
CA ILE A 109 -3.24 12.95 4.04
C ILE A 109 -2.71 13.15 2.61
N LEU A 110 -3.10 12.25 1.71
CA LEU A 110 -2.76 12.29 0.29
C LEU A 110 -3.45 13.43 -0.47
N GLU A 111 -4.51 14.05 0.06
CA GLU A 111 -5.14 15.21 -0.59
C GLU A 111 -4.20 16.43 -0.63
N LYS A 112 -3.25 16.50 0.32
CA LYS A 112 -2.36 17.66 0.52
C LYS A 112 -1.01 17.54 -0.18
N MET A 113 -0.70 16.38 -0.76
CA MET A 113 0.58 16.14 -1.44
C MET A 113 0.37 16.22 -2.95
N ASP A 114 1.32 16.84 -3.65
CA ASP A 114 1.36 16.80 -5.11
C ASP A 114 1.71 15.39 -5.61
N TRP A 115 1.39 15.12 -6.87
CA TRP A 115 1.57 13.81 -7.49
C TRP A 115 3.03 13.33 -7.49
N SER A 116 4.01 14.23 -7.58
CA SER A 116 5.43 13.85 -7.55
C SER A 116 5.85 13.40 -6.16
N SER A 117 5.42 14.13 -5.12
CA SER A 117 5.63 13.73 -3.73
C SER A 117 4.95 12.41 -3.40
N HIS A 118 3.76 12.16 -3.93
CA HIS A 118 3.10 10.85 -3.83
C HIS A 118 3.89 9.72 -4.47
N LEU A 119 4.42 9.94 -5.67
CA LEU A 119 5.21 8.92 -6.35
C LEU A 119 6.45 8.57 -5.53
N ALA A 120 7.16 9.59 -5.01
CA ALA A 120 8.33 9.39 -4.17
C ALA A 120 7.98 8.60 -2.89
N PHE A 121 6.89 8.96 -2.22
CA PHE A 121 6.39 8.24 -1.05
C PHE A 121 6.09 6.77 -1.36
N ASN A 122 5.37 6.50 -2.45
CA ASN A 122 5.04 5.15 -2.88
C ASN A 122 6.29 4.34 -3.24
N LEU A 123 7.29 4.93 -3.91
CA LEU A 123 8.55 4.27 -4.24
C LEU A 123 9.36 3.89 -2.99
N ILE A 124 9.40 4.78 -1.99
CA ILE A 124 10.07 4.48 -0.70
C ILE A 124 9.40 3.30 -0.02
N LEU A 125 8.07 3.29 0.07
CA LEU A 125 7.33 2.18 0.66
C LEU A 125 7.51 0.89 -0.14
N LEU A 126 7.46 0.96 -1.47
CA LEU A 126 7.69 -0.17 -2.36
C LEU A 126 9.07 -0.79 -2.09
N ALA A 127 10.12 0.03 -2.02
CA ALA A 127 11.48 -0.41 -1.70
C ALA A 127 11.56 -1.06 -0.30
N LEU A 128 10.88 -0.49 0.71
CA LEU A 128 10.83 -1.07 2.05
C LEU A 128 10.13 -2.43 2.06
N SER A 129 9.03 -2.60 1.32
CA SER A 129 8.35 -3.90 1.23
C SER A 129 9.23 -4.98 0.59
N LEU A 130 9.98 -4.63 -0.45
CA LEU A 130 10.98 -5.51 -1.08
C LEU A 130 12.09 -5.87 -0.10
N LEU A 131 12.59 -4.90 0.67
CA LEU A 131 13.63 -5.11 1.68
C LEU A 131 13.16 -6.07 2.79
N ALA A 132 11.93 -5.91 3.27
CA ALA A 132 11.32 -6.82 4.24
C ALA A 132 11.27 -8.26 3.70
N ILE A 133 10.78 -8.45 2.48
CA ILE A 133 10.71 -9.76 1.84
C ILE A 133 12.10 -10.36 1.66
N PHE A 134 13.08 -9.57 1.21
CA PHE A 134 14.45 -10.02 1.03
C PHE A 134 15.06 -10.54 2.34
N PHE A 135 14.93 -9.80 3.44
CA PHE A 135 15.46 -10.22 4.74
C PHE A 135 14.74 -11.45 5.29
N HIS A 136 13.43 -11.55 5.10
CA HIS A 136 12.66 -12.73 5.48
C HIS A 136 13.13 -13.99 4.73
N LEU A 137 13.29 -13.90 3.41
CA LEU A 137 13.76 -15.01 2.59
C LEU A 137 15.20 -15.41 2.91
N ARG A 138 16.07 -14.43 3.19
CA ARG A 138 17.46 -14.68 3.59
C ARG A 138 17.54 -15.45 4.91
N GLU A 139 16.72 -15.09 5.90
CA GLU A 139 16.64 -15.80 7.17
C GLU A 139 16.18 -17.25 6.99
N ARG A 140 15.10 -17.49 6.22
CA ARG A 140 14.63 -18.85 5.93
C ARG A 140 15.69 -19.70 5.24
N ARG A 141 16.47 -19.12 4.33
CA ARG A 141 17.53 -19.81 3.60
C ARG A 141 18.74 -20.15 4.49
N SER A 142 19.04 -19.30 5.47
CA SER A 142 20.10 -19.55 6.46
C SER A 142 19.73 -20.59 7.52
N GLY A 143 18.45 -20.74 7.87
CA GLY A 143 18.00 -21.77 8.83
C GLY A 143 17.76 -23.16 8.24
N SER A 144 17.88 -23.30 6.91
CA SER A 144 17.76 -24.59 6.19
C SER A 144 19.13 -25.22 5.89
N ARG A 145 20.24 -24.58 6.29
CA ARG A 145 21.60 -25.11 6.24
C ARG A 145 22.07 -25.41 7.64
#